data_AF-A0A662W2K1-F1
#
_entry.id   AF-A0A662W2K1-F1
#
_cell.length_a   1.000
_cell.length_b   1.000
_cell.length_c   1.000
_cell.angle_alpha   90.00
_cell.angle_beta   90.00
_cell.angle_gamma   90.00
#
_symmetry.space_group_name_H-M   'P 1'
#
loop_
_entity.id
_entity.type
_entity.pdbx_description
1 polymer ?
#
loop_
_entity_poly.entity_id
_entity_poly.type
_entity_poly.pdbx_seq_one_letter_code
_entity_poly.pdbx_strand_id
1 'polypeptide(L)'
;MTLDELEETVFDFDYALRYYHRYSDRELFDFLKNIEKIVDNIIIRHRPTKPPTDYKFRWFNDMLAEYENTMKALREALMNKDYARARTLLQDAVMVVRRLNRNLVYLSFETPHIPTAEATRELERYVGEGKVAEHLDEFDERVKELSYTARSILTCVFNAPMREVNLRDLPVRIGLTGRDAGRIVSDAVDELTRKMPDVVKVVPDTVRGGYKIVLRR
;
A
#
# COMPACT_ATOMS: atom_id res chain seq x y z
N MET A 1 -8.39 15.79 3.99
CA MET A 1 -8.92 14.51 3.51
C MET A 1 -7.80 13.52 3.30
N THR A 2 -7.52 12.80 4.38
CA THR A 2 -6.49 11.76 4.55
C THR A 2 -7.14 10.39 4.78
N LEU A 3 -6.34 9.32 4.86
CA LEU A 3 -6.82 7.99 5.27
C LEU A 3 -7.43 8.00 6.69
N ASP A 4 -6.96 8.86 7.59
CA ASP A 4 -7.49 8.94 8.95
C ASP A 4 -8.97 9.38 8.96
N GLU A 5 -9.32 10.36 8.13
CA GLU A 5 -10.72 10.82 7.97
C GLU A 5 -11.62 9.69 7.40
N LEU A 6 -11.07 8.81 6.56
CA LEU A 6 -11.80 7.63 6.06
C LEU A 6 -12.06 6.63 7.19
N GLU A 7 -11.05 6.36 8.02
CA GLU A 7 -11.16 5.40 9.12
C GLU A 7 -12.16 5.87 10.18
N GLU A 8 -12.16 7.17 10.49
CA GLU A 8 -13.14 7.80 11.37
C GLU A 8 -14.57 7.69 10.78
N THR A 9 -14.74 8.07 9.50
CA THR A 9 -16.04 7.99 8.81
C THR A 9 -16.57 6.55 8.77
N VAL A 10 -15.69 5.57 8.57
CA VAL A 10 -16.08 4.14 8.53
C VAL A 10 -16.40 3.62 9.92
N PHE A 11 -15.68 4.06 10.95
CA PHE A 11 -16.00 3.70 12.33
C PHE A 11 -17.40 4.20 12.71
N ASP A 12 -17.71 5.46 12.40
CA ASP A 12 -19.03 6.04 12.63
C ASP A 12 -20.12 5.33 11.81
N PHE A 13 -19.81 4.94 10.58
CA PHE A 13 -20.76 4.21 9.75
C PHE A 13 -20.99 2.78 10.24
N ASP A 14 -19.95 2.04 10.68
CA ASP A 14 -20.13 0.72 11.30
C ASP A 14 -21.00 0.82 12.56
N TYR A 15 -20.79 1.87 13.37
CA TYR A 15 -21.63 2.15 14.53
C TYR A 15 -23.08 2.41 14.10
N ALA A 16 -23.30 3.27 13.11
CA ALA A 16 -24.64 3.56 12.60
C ALA A 16 -25.34 2.30 12.05
N LEU A 17 -24.61 1.41 11.38
CA LEU A 17 -25.15 0.14 10.88
C LEU A 17 -25.49 -0.86 12.01
N ARG A 18 -24.74 -0.85 13.12
CA ARG A 18 -25.11 -1.66 14.31
C ARG A 18 -26.37 -1.12 14.99
N TYR A 19 -26.52 0.20 15.02
CA TYR A 19 -27.65 0.89 15.66
C TYR A 19 -28.63 1.45 14.63
N TYR A 20 -28.84 0.75 13.51
CA TYR A 20 -29.59 1.23 12.34
C TYR A 20 -31.00 1.76 12.67
N HIS A 21 -31.65 1.26 13.73
CA HIS A 21 -32.95 1.73 14.20
C HIS A 21 -32.95 3.19 14.69
N ARG A 22 -31.79 3.78 14.96
CA ARG A 22 -31.62 5.17 15.40
C ARG A 22 -31.30 6.13 14.26
N TYR A 23 -31.09 5.61 13.05
CA TYR A 23 -30.67 6.38 11.89
C TYR A 23 -31.69 6.23 10.77
N SER A 24 -31.97 7.32 10.07
CA SER A 24 -32.76 7.30 8.85
C SER A 24 -31.95 6.72 7.68
N ASP A 25 -32.64 6.16 6.70
CA ASP A 25 -32.00 5.69 5.45
C ASP A 25 -31.16 6.82 4.82
N ARG A 26 -31.65 8.07 4.89
CA ARG A 26 -30.92 9.25 4.40
C ARG A 26 -29.57 9.42 5.11
N GLU A 27 -29.54 9.33 6.44
CA GLU A 27 -28.30 9.47 7.21
C GLU A 27 -27.30 8.36 6.86
N LEU A 28 -27.77 7.12 6.68
CA LEU A 28 -26.93 6.00 6.24
C LEU A 28 -26.35 6.22 4.83
N PHE A 29 -27.11 6.80 3.90
CA PHE A 29 -26.61 7.16 2.57
C PHE A 29 -25.65 8.36 2.58
N ASP A 30 -25.79 9.28 3.53
CA ASP A 30 -24.88 10.42 3.65
C ASP A 30 -23.48 9.98 4.12
N PHE A 31 -23.37 8.97 5.00
CA PHE A 31 -22.08 8.31 5.31
C PHE A 31 -21.41 7.75 4.05
N LEU A 32 -22.18 7.08 3.19
CA LEU A 32 -21.65 6.49 1.97
C LEU A 32 -21.13 7.55 1.00
N LYS A 33 -21.83 8.68 0.84
CA LYS A 33 -21.35 9.82 0.04
C LYS A 33 -20.07 10.45 0.62
N ASN A 34 -19.95 10.51 1.94
CA ASN A 34 -18.75 11.03 2.58
C ASN A 34 -17.53 10.15 2.30
N ILE A 35 -17.69 8.82 2.35
CA ILE A 35 -16.65 7.87 1.94
C ILE A 35 -16.23 8.11 0.49
N GLU A 36 -17.19 8.20 -0.43
CA GLU A 36 -16.90 8.45 -1.85
C GLU A 36 -16.12 9.74 -2.07
N LYS A 37 -16.54 10.83 -1.41
CA LYS A 37 -15.84 12.12 -1.47
C LYS A 37 -14.40 12.03 -0.94
N ILE A 38 -14.16 11.29 0.13
CA ILE A 38 -12.80 11.09 0.67
C ILE A 38 -11.95 10.31 -0.34
N VAL A 39 -12.49 9.23 -0.90
CA VAL A 39 -11.77 8.39 -1.87
C VAL A 39 -11.48 9.15 -3.17
N ASP A 40 -12.43 9.92 -3.69
CA ASP A 40 -12.23 10.78 -4.86
C ASP A 40 -11.09 11.77 -4.65
N ASN A 41 -11.01 12.38 -3.46
CA ASN A 41 -9.91 13.28 -3.11
C ASN A 41 -8.55 12.56 -3.04
N ILE A 42 -8.52 11.32 -2.53
CA ILE A 42 -7.31 10.48 -2.53
C ILE A 42 -6.88 10.19 -3.98
N ILE A 43 -7.83 9.79 -4.84
CA ILE A 43 -7.55 9.50 -6.25
C ILE A 43 -7.02 10.74 -6.97
N ILE A 44 -7.67 11.90 -6.82
CA ILE A 44 -7.27 13.15 -7.47
C ILE A 44 -5.86 13.56 -7.05
N ARG A 45 -5.53 13.47 -5.76
CA ARG A 45 -4.20 13.82 -5.24
C ARG A 45 -3.07 13.01 -5.85
N HIS A 46 -3.35 11.76 -6.18
CA HIS A 46 -2.32 10.82 -6.62
C HIS A 46 -2.50 10.35 -8.06
N ARG A 47 -3.42 10.98 -8.82
CA ARG A 47 -3.75 10.58 -10.18
C ARG A 47 -2.50 10.75 -11.07
N PRO A 48 -1.97 9.66 -11.65
CA PRO A 48 -0.76 9.76 -12.46
C PRO A 48 -1.04 10.51 -13.77
N THR A 49 -0.14 11.43 -14.14
CA THR A 49 -0.28 12.37 -15.26
C THR A 49 0.15 11.80 -16.63
N LYS A 50 0.72 10.59 -16.66
CA LYS A 50 1.24 9.92 -17.88
C LYS A 50 0.21 8.94 -18.48
N PRO A 51 0.25 8.69 -19.81
CA PRO A 51 -0.74 7.87 -20.49
C PRO A 51 -0.72 6.39 -20.02
N PRO A 52 -1.88 5.71 -20.00
CA PRO A 52 -2.14 4.45 -19.29
C PRO A 52 -1.59 3.19 -19.97
N THR A 53 -0.51 3.28 -20.74
CA THR A 53 0.10 2.14 -21.45
C THR A 53 1.09 1.33 -20.62
N ASP A 54 1.41 1.79 -19.40
CA ASP A 54 2.35 1.11 -18.49
C ASP A 54 1.58 0.15 -17.56
N TYR A 55 2.11 -1.07 -17.34
CA TYR A 55 1.47 -2.13 -16.52
C TYR A 55 1.08 -1.64 -15.12
N LYS A 56 1.82 -0.65 -14.62
CA LYS A 56 1.58 0.10 -13.38
C LYS A 56 0.16 0.70 -13.30
N PHE A 57 -0.41 1.14 -14.42
CA PHE A 57 -1.77 1.70 -14.50
C PHE A 57 -2.85 0.64 -14.62
N ARG A 58 -2.53 -0.54 -15.17
CA ARG A 58 -3.48 -1.66 -15.22
C ARG A 58 -3.85 -2.10 -13.81
N TRP A 59 -2.87 -2.25 -12.94
CA TRP A 59 -3.08 -2.62 -11.54
C TRP A 59 -3.92 -1.57 -10.78
N PHE A 60 -3.68 -0.27 -11.04
CA PHE A 60 -4.50 0.81 -10.50
C PHE A 60 -5.96 0.72 -10.97
N ASN A 61 -6.17 0.51 -12.27
CA ASN A 61 -7.52 0.37 -12.84
C ASN A 61 -8.26 -0.86 -12.29
N ASP A 62 -7.56 -1.98 -12.08
CA ASP A 62 -8.14 -3.18 -11.49
C ASP A 62 -8.60 -2.93 -10.03
N MET A 63 -7.80 -2.22 -9.24
CA MET A 63 -8.16 -1.83 -7.87
C MET A 63 -9.27 -0.80 -7.80
N LEU A 64 -9.31 0.15 -8.75
CA LEU A 64 -10.40 1.11 -8.86
C LEU A 64 -11.72 0.39 -9.18
N ALA A 65 -11.70 -0.57 -10.10
CA ALA A 65 -12.86 -1.39 -10.41
C ALA A 65 -13.31 -2.26 -9.21
N GLU A 66 -12.37 -2.81 -8.44
CA GLU A 66 -12.67 -3.53 -7.19
C GLU A 66 -13.38 -2.61 -6.17
N TYR A 67 -12.91 -1.37 -6.02
CA TYR A 67 -13.53 -0.37 -5.16
C TYR A 67 -14.96 -0.03 -5.62
N GLU A 68 -15.14 0.30 -6.90
CA GLU A 68 -16.45 0.63 -7.48
C GLU A 68 -17.46 -0.51 -7.31
N ASN A 69 -17.03 -1.76 -7.54
CA ASN A 69 -17.87 -2.94 -7.33
C ASN A 69 -18.26 -3.12 -5.86
N THR A 70 -17.31 -2.90 -4.94
CA THR A 70 -17.57 -3.01 -3.49
C THR A 70 -18.55 -1.94 -3.02
N MET A 71 -18.39 -0.69 -3.49
CA MET A 71 -19.29 0.41 -3.17
C MET A 71 -20.69 0.21 -3.75
N LYS A 72 -20.79 -0.34 -4.97
CA LYS A 72 -22.07 -0.72 -5.56
C LYS A 72 -22.78 -1.79 -4.73
N ALA A 73 -22.07 -2.85 -4.36
CA ALA A 73 -22.61 -3.90 -3.50
C ALA A 73 -23.03 -3.36 -2.12
N LEU A 74 -22.28 -2.41 -1.57
CA LEU A 74 -22.61 -1.75 -0.29
C LEU A 74 -23.91 -0.94 -0.41
N ARG A 75 -24.06 -0.15 -1.49
CA ARG A 75 -25.32 0.58 -1.78
C ARG A 75 -26.51 -0.37 -1.92
N GLU A 76 -26.34 -1.48 -2.64
CA GLU A 76 -27.37 -2.50 -2.79
C GLU A 76 -27.75 -3.16 -1.45
N ALA A 77 -26.76 -3.47 -0.61
CA ALA A 77 -27.00 -4.03 0.73
C ALA A 77 -27.80 -3.04 1.61
N LEU A 78 -27.50 -1.75 1.56
CA LEU A 78 -28.25 -0.71 2.28
C LEU A 78 -29.68 -0.57 1.76
N MET A 79 -29.89 -0.56 0.44
CA MET A 79 -31.24 -0.52 -0.16
C MET A 79 -32.09 -1.72 0.26
N ASN A 80 -31.46 -2.90 0.35
CA ASN A 80 -32.12 -4.14 0.77
C ASN A 80 -32.22 -4.28 2.31
N LYS A 81 -31.72 -3.31 3.08
CA LYS A 81 -31.65 -3.33 4.55
C LYS A 81 -30.89 -4.54 5.12
N ASP A 82 -29.96 -5.09 4.35
CA ASP A 82 -29.05 -6.15 4.77
C ASP A 82 -27.83 -5.52 5.47
N TYR A 83 -28.04 -5.03 6.69
CA TYR A 83 -27.02 -4.29 7.43
C TYR A 83 -25.83 -5.17 7.85
N ALA A 84 -26.03 -6.49 8.03
CA ALA A 84 -24.95 -7.41 8.33
C ALA A 84 -23.98 -7.54 7.14
N ARG A 85 -24.52 -7.69 5.93
CA ARG A 85 -23.74 -7.67 4.69
C ARG A 85 -23.12 -6.30 4.44
N ALA A 86 -23.86 -5.21 4.66
CA ALA A 86 -23.33 -3.85 4.50
C ALA A 86 -22.10 -3.61 5.38
N ARG A 87 -22.10 -4.08 6.63
CA ARG A 87 -20.93 -3.97 7.52
C ARG A 87 -19.71 -4.74 7.03
N THR A 88 -19.92 -5.93 6.46
CA THR A 88 -18.83 -6.72 5.86
C THR A 88 -18.23 -5.98 4.66
N LEU A 89 -19.10 -5.49 3.76
CA LEU A 89 -18.69 -4.73 2.56
C LEU A 89 -18.02 -3.40 2.91
N LEU A 90 -18.39 -2.77 4.03
CA LEU A 90 -17.76 -1.55 4.53
C LEU A 90 -16.30 -1.79 4.95
N GLN A 91 -16.01 -2.93 5.61
CA GLN A 91 -14.64 -3.33 5.94
C GLN A 91 -13.83 -3.67 4.69
N ASP A 92 -14.45 -4.36 3.73
CA ASP A 92 -13.83 -4.65 2.43
C ASP A 92 -13.49 -3.36 1.68
N ALA A 93 -14.39 -2.37 1.68
CA ALA A 93 -14.17 -1.06 1.07
C ALA A 93 -12.94 -0.36 1.66
N VAL A 94 -12.77 -0.35 2.98
CA VAL A 94 -11.56 0.19 3.63
C VAL A 94 -10.30 -0.55 3.20
N MET A 95 -10.34 -1.87 3.17
CA MET A 95 -9.19 -2.67 2.75
C MET A 95 -8.81 -2.38 1.28
N VAL A 96 -9.78 -2.26 0.38
CA VAL A 96 -9.56 -1.89 -1.03
C VAL A 96 -8.98 -0.48 -1.10
N VAL A 97 -9.55 0.51 -0.40
CA VAL A 97 -9.08 1.90 -0.43
C VAL A 97 -7.67 2.04 0.15
N ARG A 98 -7.33 1.32 1.23
CA ARG A 98 -5.96 1.29 1.76
C ARG A 98 -4.97 0.73 0.74
N ARG A 99 -5.34 -0.33 0.02
CA ARG A 99 -4.52 -0.89 -1.09
C ARG A 99 -4.41 0.10 -2.25
N LEU A 100 -5.51 0.74 -2.63
CA LEU A 100 -5.56 1.76 -3.67
C LEU A 100 -4.67 2.95 -3.31
N ASN A 101 -4.76 3.49 -2.09
CA ASN A 101 -3.94 4.59 -1.62
C ASN A 101 -2.45 4.24 -1.63
N ARG A 102 -2.07 3.04 -1.17
CA ARG A 102 -0.67 2.58 -1.25
C ARG A 102 -0.17 2.49 -2.69
N ASN A 103 -1.00 2.00 -3.60
CA ASN A 103 -0.66 1.92 -5.02
C ASN A 103 -0.57 3.32 -5.66
N LEU A 104 -1.51 4.20 -5.34
CA LEU A 104 -1.53 5.59 -5.76
C LEU A 104 -0.31 6.38 -5.27
N VAL A 105 0.05 6.22 -4.00
CA VAL A 105 1.29 6.76 -3.42
C VAL A 105 2.49 6.24 -4.22
N TYR A 106 2.57 4.92 -4.48
CA TYR A 106 3.60 4.31 -5.32
C TYR A 106 3.66 4.88 -6.75
N LEU A 107 2.51 5.18 -7.36
CA LEU A 107 2.41 5.75 -8.72
C LEU A 107 2.69 7.25 -8.79
N SER A 108 2.37 7.99 -7.72
CA SER A 108 2.58 9.44 -7.61
C SER A 108 4.05 9.81 -7.36
N PHE A 109 4.88 8.84 -7.00
CA PHE A 109 6.30 9.03 -6.80
C PHE A 109 7.06 8.97 -8.14
N GLU A 110 7.49 10.14 -8.64
CA GLU A 110 8.55 10.22 -9.66
C GLU A 110 9.93 9.81 -9.09
N THR A 111 10.06 9.69 -7.76
CA THR A 111 11.27 9.30 -7.03
C THR A 111 10.96 8.31 -5.91
N PRO A 112 11.76 7.24 -5.70
CA PRO A 112 11.53 6.24 -4.66
C PRO A 112 11.66 6.88 -3.29
N HIS A 113 10.53 7.23 -2.69
CA HIS A 113 10.45 7.63 -1.29
C HIS A 113 10.29 6.39 -0.44
N ILE A 114 11.28 6.14 0.43
CA ILE A 114 11.11 5.32 1.62
C ILE A 114 10.41 6.26 2.62
N PRO A 115 9.22 5.95 3.16
CA PRO A 115 8.51 6.86 4.07
C PRO A 115 9.28 6.96 5.39
N THR A 116 10.16 7.94 5.54
CA THR A 116 11.20 7.97 6.59
C THR A 116 10.70 8.22 8.02
N ALA A 117 9.45 8.62 8.23
CA ALA A 117 8.86 8.73 9.58
C ALA A 117 7.83 7.63 9.89
N GLU A 118 6.90 7.34 8.97
CA GLU A 118 5.84 6.35 9.19
C GLU A 118 6.31 4.91 8.95
N ALA A 119 7.16 4.67 7.94
CA ALA A 119 7.73 3.33 7.75
C ALA A 119 8.72 2.99 8.87
N THR A 120 9.34 3.99 9.50
CA THR A 120 10.19 3.82 10.67
C THR A 120 9.38 3.45 11.91
N ARG A 121 8.21 4.08 12.14
CA ARG A 121 7.28 3.63 13.19
C ARG A 121 6.75 2.22 12.92
N GLU A 122 6.51 1.86 11.66
CA GLU A 122 6.16 0.47 11.30
C GLU A 122 7.33 -0.52 11.50
N LEU A 123 8.58 -0.10 11.26
CA LEU A 123 9.80 -0.87 11.54
C LEU A 123 10.02 -1.08 13.04
N GLU A 124 9.88 -0.03 13.85
CA GLU A 124 10.01 -0.12 15.31
C GLU A 124 9.00 -1.09 15.91
N ARG A 125 7.76 -1.08 15.40
CA ARG A 125 6.73 -2.06 15.78
C ARG A 125 7.12 -3.50 15.46
N TYR A 126 8.06 -3.72 14.53
CA TYR A 126 8.45 -5.04 14.06
C TYR A 126 9.78 -5.54 14.66
N VAL A 127 10.73 -4.64 14.89
CA VAL A 127 12.10 -4.95 15.37
C VAL A 127 12.23 -4.75 16.90
N GLY A 128 11.33 -3.97 17.49
CA GLY A 128 11.25 -3.60 18.91
C GLY A 128 11.40 -2.10 19.12
N GLU A 129 10.57 -1.50 19.98
CA GLU A 129 10.66 -0.09 20.37
C GLU A 129 12.07 0.25 20.86
N GLY A 130 12.66 1.34 20.35
CA GLY A 130 13.98 1.82 20.75
C GLY A 130 15.16 1.22 19.96
N LYS A 131 14.94 0.24 19.08
CA LYS A 131 16.03 -0.29 18.21
C LYS A 131 16.22 0.48 16.90
N VAL A 132 15.26 1.32 16.50
CA VAL A 132 15.33 2.10 15.24
C VAL A 132 15.40 3.60 15.53
N ALA A 133 14.77 4.09 16.62
CA ALA A 133 14.79 5.50 17.00
C ALA A 133 16.18 6.10 17.28
N GLU A 134 17.13 5.34 17.85
CA GLU A 134 18.48 5.85 18.14
C GLU A 134 19.34 6.01 16.87
N HIS A 135 18.92 5.44 15.74
CA HIS A 135 19.64 5.41 14.47
C HIS A 135 18.82 5.96 13.30
N LEU A 136 17.78 6.77 13.57
CA LEU A 136 16.86 7.29 12.55
C LEU A 136 17.57 8.15 11.51
N ASP A 137 18.41 9.09 11.97
CA ASP A 137 19.24 9.93 11.10
C ASP A 137 20.26 9.08 10.34
N GLU A 138 20.86 8.08 11.01
CA GLU A 138 21.81 7.16 10.41
C GLU A 138 21.16 6.28 9.33
N PHE A 139 19.93 5.82 9.55
CA PHE A 139 19.16 5.06 8.57
C PHE A 139 18.78 5.93 7.37
N ASP A 140 18.31 7.16 7.60
CA ASP A 140 17.97 8.10 6.52
C ASP A 140 19.22 8.45 5.68
N GLU A 141 20.37 8.70 6.31
CA GLU A 141 21.63 8.90 5.61
C GLU A 141 22.06 7.67 4.80
N ARG A 142 21.99 6.47 5.40
CA ARG A 142 22.28 5.21 4.68
C ARG A 142 21.34 4.99 3.50
N VAL A 143 20.07 5.37 3.62
CA VAL A 143 19.09 5.32 2.53
C VAL A 143 19.46 6.30 1.41
N LYS A 144 19.86 7.53 1.75
CA LYS A 144 20.28 8.54 0.75
C LYS A 144 21.49 8.10 -0.06
N GLU A 145 22.39 7.34 0.55
CA GLU A 145 23.58 6.79 -0.12
C GLU A 145 23.28 5.62 -1.07
N LEU A 146 22.08 5.05 -1.06
CA LEU A 146 21.70 3.94 -1.94
C LEU A 146 21.44 4.42 -3.37
N SER A 147 21.81 3.59 -4.36
CA SER A 147 21.40 3.81 -5.74
C SER A 147 19.86 3.90 -5.88
N TYR A 148 19.40 4.55 -6.94
CA TYR A 148 17.96 4.68 -7.22
C TYR A 148 17.25 3.32 -7.29
N THR A 149 17.92 2.33 -7.89
CA THR A 149 17.39 0.96 -8.00
C THR A 149 17.33 0.28 -6.65
N ALA A 150 18.38 0.40 -5.83
CA ALA A 150 18.41 -0.15 -4.47
C ALA A 150 17.30 0.46 -3.61
N ARG A 151 17.10 1.78 -3.66
CA ARG A 151 15.96 2.44 -2.98
C ARG A 151 14.61 1.94 -3.48
N SER A 152 14.44 1.80 -4.79
CA SER A 152 13.20 1.29 -5.39
C SER A 152 12.89 -0.15 -4.95
N ILE A 153 13.91 -1.01 -4.86
CA ILE A 153 13.78 -2.38 -4.34
C ILE A 153 13.42 -2.32 -2.86
N LEU A 154 14.12 -1.53 -2.06
CA LEU A 154 13.85 -1.39 -0.63
C LEU A 154 12.41 -0.91 -0.37
N THR A 155 11.94 0.11 -1.07
CA THR A 155 10.55 0.57 -1.05
C THR A 155 9.56 -0.54 -1.46
N CYS A 156 9.87 -1.33 -2.49
CA CYS A 156 9.03 -2.46 -2.90
C CYS A 156 8.93 -3.53 -1.81
N VAL A 157 10.03 -3.84 -1.14
CA VAL A 157 10.07 -4.82 -0.05
C VAL A 157 9.32 -4.30 1.16
N PHE A 158 9.51 -3.02 1.52
CA PHE A 158 8.73 -2.37 2.57
C PHE A 158 7.25 -2.46 2.27
N ASN A 159 6.79 -2.16 1.07
CA ASN A 159 5.34 -2.14 0.79
C ASN A 159 4.73 -3.52 0.50
N ALA A 160 5.52 -4.59 0.46
CA ALA A 160 5.01 -5.93 0.20
C ALA A 160 4.18 -6.46 1.40
N PRO A 161 3.06 -7.17 1.18
CA PRO A 161 2.19 -7.66 2.27
C PRO A 161 2.91 -8.50 3.33
N MET A 162 3.88 -9.31 2.91
CA MET A 162 4.71 -10.16 3.79
C MET A 162 6.12 -9.56 4.01
N ARG A 163 6.33 -8.32 3.60
CA ARG A 163 7.63 -7.62 3.60
C ARG A 163 8.75 -8.43 2.91
N GLU A 164 8.35 -9.17 1.88
CA GLU A 164 9.20 -10.00 1.04
C GLU A 164 8.80 -9.93 -0.42
N VAL A 165 9.79 -10.01 -1.31
CA VAL A 165 9.58 -9.99 -2.76
C VAL A 165 10.52 -10.98 -3.43
N ASN A 166 9.98 -11.85 -4.29
CA ASN A 166 10.78 -12.75 -5.10
C ASN A 166 11.65 -11.95 -6.09
N LEU A 167 12.93 -12.30 -6.20
CA LEU A 167 13.88 -11.54 -7.04
C LEU A 167 13.49 -11.54 -8.53
N ARG A 168 12.78 -12.58 -9.00
CA ARG A 168 12.28 -12.65 -10.38
C ARG A 168 11.19 -11.63 -10.68
N ASP A 169 10.44 -11.21 -9.65
CA ASP A 169 9.35 -10.25 -9.78
C ASP A 169 9.86 -8.80 -9.72
N LEU A 170 11.05 -8.57 -9.16
CA LEU A 170 11.60 -7.24 -8.92
C LEU A 170 11.75 -6.40 -10.20
N PRO A 171 12.30 -6.91 -11.32
CA PRO A 171 12.44 -6.11 -12.56
C PRO A 171 11.11 -5.48 -12.98
N VAL A 172 10.05 -6.29 -13.00
CA VAL A 172 8.70 -5.83 -13.39
C VAL A 172 8.14 -4.87 -12.35
N ARG A 173 8.28 -5.19 -11.06
CA ARG A 173 7.73 -4.35 -9.97
C ARG A 173 8.34 -2.96 -9.98
N ILE A 174 9.66 -2.84 -10.15
CA ILE A 174 10.35 -1.54 -10.16
C ILE A 174 10.38 -0.88 -11.54
N GLY A 175 9.79 -1.51 -12.57
CA GLY A 175 9.63 -0.94 -13.91
C GLY A 175 10.90 -0.99 -14.78
N LEU A 176 11.80 -1.92 -14.53
CA LEU A 176 12.93 -2.19 -15.42
C LEU A 176 12.50 -3.09 -16.56
N THR A 177 12.81 -2.67 -17.78
CA THR A 177 12.58 -3.44 -19.01
C THR A 177 13.90 -3.63 -19.76
N GLY A 178 14.10 -4.78 -20.39
CA GLY A 178 15.32 -5.08 -21.16
C GLY A 178 16.08 -6.32 -20.68
N ARG A 179 17.05 -6.77 -21.50
CA ARG A 179 17.83 -7.99 -21.25
C ARG A 179 18.71 -7.90 -20.00
N ASP A 180 19.12 -6.69 -19.61
CA ASP A 180 20.01 -6.45 -18.47
C ASP A 180 19.27 -6.22 -17.15
N ALA A 181 17.93 -6.22 -17.15
CA ALA A 181 17.14 -5.91 -15.96
C ALA A 181 17.44 -6.86 -14.79
N GLY A 182 17.70 -8.14 -15.07
CA GLY A 182 18.09 -9.11 -14.04
C GLY A 182 19.44 -8.79 -13.39
N ARG A 183 20.42 -8.34 -14.18
CA ARG A 183 21.73 -7.92 -13.67
C ARG A 183 21.62 -6.64 -12.84
N ILE A 184 20.88 -5.64 -13.32
CA ILE A 184 20.65 -4.38 -12.60
C ILE A 184 19.99 -4.63 -11.23
N VAL A 185 19.02 -5.56 -11.18
CA VAL A 185 18.41 -5.98 -9.92
C VAL A 185 19.42 -6.70 -9.02
N SER A 186 20.23 -7.61 -9.56
CA SER A 186 21.26 -8.31 -8.78
C SER A 186 22.24 -7.33 -8.15
N ASP A 187 22.79 -6.40 -8.93
CA ASP A 187 23.75 -5.39 -8.46
C ASP A 187 23.15 -4.51 -7.34
N ALA A 188 21.87 -4.16 -7.47
CA ALA A 188 21.15 -3.37 -6.46
C ALA A 188 20.79 -4.18 -5.20
N VAL A 189 20.51 -5.48 -5.31
CA VAL A 189 20.31 -6.37 -4.17
C VAL A 189 21.61 -6.60 -3.41
N ASP A 190 22.72 -6.75 -4.13
CA ASP A 190 24.05 -6.85 -3.54
C ASP A 190 24.45 -5.54 -2.83
N GLU A 191 24.12 -4.39 -3.42
CA GLU A 191 24.29 -3.10 -2.75
C GLU A 191 23.49 -3.03 -1.44
N LEU A 192 22.20 -3.39 -1.47
CA LEU A 192 21.32 -3.36 -0.29
C LEU A 192 21.82 -4.30 0.80
N THR A 193 22.20 -5.54 0.47
CA THR A 193 22.67 -6.50 1.47
C THR A 193 24.02 -6.12 2.07
N ARG A 194 24.87 -5.38 1.33
CA ARG A 194 26.15 -4.85 1.83
C ARG A 194 25.99 -3.60 2.69
N LYS A 195 25.16 -2.63 2.25
CA LYS A 195 24.98 -1.35 2.95
C LYS A 195 23.94 -1.42 4.07
N MET A 196 23.00 -2.37 3.99
CA MET A 196 21.90 -2.57 4.94
C MET A 196 21.74 -4.04 5.39
N PRO A 197 22.82 -4.69 5.88
CA PRO A 197 22.79 -6.10 6.27
C PRO A 197 21.88 -6.40 7.49
N ASP A 198 21.63 -5.38 8.31
CA ASP A 198 20.73 -5.34 9.46
C ASP A 198 19.25 -5.20 9.07
N VAL A 199 18.95 -4.63 7.90
CA VAL A 199 17.58 -4.32 7.46
C VAL A 199 17.06 -5.36 6.47
N VAL A 200 17.89 -5.84 5.56
CA VAL A 200 17.48 -6.79 4.51
C VAL A 200 18.29 -8.07 4.54
N LYS A 201 17.70 -9.16 4.05
CA LYS A 201 18.43 -10.38 3.71
C LYS A 201 17.83 -11.06 2.49
N VAL A 202 18.67 -11.79 1.77
CA VAL A 202 18.22 -12.68 0.69
C VAL A 202 18.09 -14.09 1.25
N VAL A 203 16.97 -14.74 0.99
CA VAL A 203 16.70 -16.13 1.41
C VAL A 203 16.14 -16.93 0.23
N PRO A 204 16.30 -18.27 0.22
CA PRO A 204 15.61 -19.11 -0.74
C PRO A 204 14.10 -18.92 -0.67
N ASP A 205 13.45 -18.83 -1.83
CA ASP A 205 11.99 -18.80 -1.94
C ASP A 205 11.47 -20.22 -2.18
N THR A 206 11.01 -20.87 -1.12
CA THR A 206 10.51 -22.25 -1.19
C THR A 206 9.13 -22.36 -1.83
N VAL A 207 8.39 -21.26 -1.98
CA VAL A 207 7.02 -21.26 -2.53
C VAL A 207 7.05 -21.04 -4.04
N ARG A 208 7.83 -20.06 -4.50
CA ARG A 208 7.90 -19.68 -5.93
C ARG A 208 9.18 -20.17 -6.63
N GLY A 209 10.11 -20.74 -5.88
CA GLY A 209 11.43 -21.14 -6.38
C GLY A 209 12.37 -19.95 -6.57
N GLY A 210 13.67 -20.22 -6.48
CA GLY A 210 14.72 -19.20 -6.57
C GLY A 210 14.97 -18.52 -5.24
N TYR A 211 15.13 -17.19 -5.26
CA TYR A 211 15.48 -16.37 -4.09
C TYR A 211 14.49 -15.22 -3.93
N LYS A 212 14.33 -14.75 -2.70
CA LYS A 212 13.56 -13.56 -2.35
C LYS A 212 14.37 -12.67 -1.42
N ILE A 213 14.16 -11.37 -1.54
CA ILE A 213 14.66 -10.38 -0.58
C ILE A 213 13.56 -10.14 0.47
N VAL A 214 13.94 -10.12 1.75
CA VAL A 214 13.02 -9.95 2.88
C VAL A 214 13.58 -8.91 3.85
N LEU A 215 12.70 -8.21 4.57
CA LEU A 215 13.14 -7.44 5.73
C LEU A 215 13.57 -8.37 6.87
N ARG A 216 14.66 -8.03 7.56
CA ARG A 216 15.07 -8.70 8.80
C ARG A 216 14.12 -8.29 9.93
N ARG A 217 13.90 -9.25 10.84
CA ARG A 217 13.19 -9.07 12.11
C ARG A 217 14.20 -8.83 13.20
#